data_AF-A0AAW3V1D5-F1
#
_entry.id   AF-A0AAW3V1D5-F1
#
_cell.length_a   1.000
_cell.length_b   1.000
_cell.length_c   1.000
_cell.angle_alpha   90.00
_cell.angle_beta   90.00
_cell.angle_gamma   90.00
#
_symmetry.space_group_name_H-M   'P 1'
#
loop_
_entity.id
_entity.type
_entity.pdbx_description
1 polymer ?
#
loop_
_entity_poly.entity_id
_entity_poly.type
_entity_poly.pdbx_seq_one_letter_code
_entity_poly.pdbx_strand_id
1 'polypeptide(L)'
;MNQISTSAPAIGDCKREGREAFRKHGVTGQTKHDYPDGSMQKVAFLEGFSDEKFAAGNRALNEARVYHALTVRDAPIDRAWAEKLSSGSFR
;
A
#
# COMPACT_ATOMS: atom_id res chain seq x y z
N MET A 1 13.44 38.58 21.22
CA MET A 1 13.59 38.37 19.77
C MET A 1 13.78 36.88 19.55
N ASN A 2 12.70 36.15 19.25
CA ASN A 2 12.79 34.72 18.95
C ASN A 2 13.15 34.57 17.48
N GLN A 3 14.38 34.13 17.22
CA GLN A 3 14.81 33.70 15.90
C GLN A 3 14.03 32.42 15.57
N ILE A 4 12.96 32.57 14.78
CA ILE A 4 12.31 31.44 14.12
C ILE A 4 13.32 30.97 13.07
N SER A 5 14.02 29.88 13.35
CA SER A 5 14.89 29.21 12.39
C SER A 5 14.06 28.75 11.20
N THR A 6 13.97 29.59 10.17
CA THR A 6 13.38 29.28 8.87
C THR A 6 14.38 28.49 8.03
N SER A 7 14.77 27.30 8.50
CA SER A 7 15.42 26.34 7.59
C SER A 7 14.34 25.67 6.77
N ALA A 8 14.38 25.84 5.45
CA ALA A 8 13.52 25.07 4.56
C ALA A 8 13.65 23.57 4.87
N PRO A 9 12.55 22.80 4.92
CA PRO A 9 12.63 21.37 5.25
C PRO A 9 13.55 20.66 4.27
N ALA A 10 14.33 19.71 4.79
CA ALA A 10 15.21 18.93 3.93
C ALA A 10 14.36 18.10 2.95
N ILE A 11 14.90 17.88 1.75
CA ILE A 11 14.23 17.08 0.72
C ILE A 11 13.86 15.67 1.23
N GLY A 12 14.70 15.08 2.08
CA GLY A 12 14.44 13.79 2.72
C GLY A 12 13.22 13.81 3.66
N ASP A 13 12.98 14.93 4.35
CA ASP A 13 11.81 15.09 5.23
C ASP A 13 10.54 15.20 4.39
N CYS A 14 10.58 15.96 3.28
CA CYS A 14 9.45 16.06 2.35
C CYS A 14 9.06 14.70 1.77
N LYS A 15 10.05 13.85 1.41
CA LYS A 15 9.80 12.46 0.97
C LYS A 15 9.16 11.61 2.07
N ARG A 16 9.62 11.76 3.33
CA ARG A 16 9.04 11.04 4.47
C ARG A 16 7.59 11.43 4.69
N GLU A 17 7.30 12.73 4.66
CA GLU A 17 5.94 13.27 4.76
C GLU A 17 5.03 12.75 3.65
N GLY A 18 5.52 12.66 2.41
CA GLY A 18 4.80 12.05 1.29
C GLY A 18 4.35 10.61 1.56
N ARG A 19 5.26 9.78 2.07
CA ARG A 19 4.94 8.38 2.46
C ARG A 19 3.91 8.35 3.59
N GLU A 20 4.10 9.17 4.61
CA GLU A 20 3.18 9.23 5.76
C GLU A 20 1.79 9.71 5.36
N ALA A 21 1.69 10.68 4.46
CA ALA A 21 0.43 11.17 3.94
C ALA A 21 -0.34 10.06 3.21
N PHE A 22 0.33 9.24 2.39
CA PHE A 22 -0.32 8.09 1.76
C PHE A 22 -0.79 7.06 2.81
N ARG A 23 0.05 6.71 3.79
CA ARG A 23 -0.32 5.72 4.83
C ARG A 23 -1.53 6.17 5.65
N LYS A 24 -1.63 7.46 5.96
CA LYS A 24 -2.69 8.01 6.82
C LYS A 24 -3.98 8.33 6.07
N HIS A 25 -3.88 8.79 4.82
CA HIS A 25 -5.00 9.37 4.08
C HIS A 25 -5.29 8.67 2.74
N GLY A 26 -4.53 7.63 2.40
CA GLY A 26 -4.61 6.95 1.12
C GLY A 26 -4.42 7.91 -0.05
N VAL A 27 -5.22 7.74 -1.10
CA VAL A 27 -5.17 8.58 -2.31
C VAL A 27 -5.43 10.06 -2.02
N THR A 28 -6.23 10.37 -0.99
CA THR A 28 -6.54 11.76 -0.60
C THR A 28 -5.37 12.45 0.11
N GLY A 29 -4.30 11.72 0.43
CA GLY A 29 -3.09 12.26 1.04
C GLY A 29 -2.26 13.16 0.11
N GLN A 30 -2.46 13.07 -1.21
CA GLN A 30 -1.63 13.77 -2.20
C GLN A 30 -1.69 15.29 -2.07
N THR A 31 -2.78 15.84 -1.54
CA THR A 31 -3.02 17.29 -1.40
C THR A 31 -2.91 17.77 0.04
N LYS A 32 -2.35 16.97 0.97
CA LYS A 32 -2.29 17.28 2.40
C LYS A 32 -1.12 18.18 2.82
N HIS A 33 -0.36 18.71 1.87
CA HIS A 33 0.71 19.68 2.11
C HIS A 33 0.58 20.88 1.17
N ASP A 34 0.89 22.07 1.71
CA ASP A 34 0.80 23.35 1.01
C ASP A 34 2.13 23.79 0.40
N TYR A 35 2.95 22.83 -0.07
CA TYR A 35 4.21 23.16 -0.74
C TYR A 35 3.93 23.97 -2.03
N PRO A 36 4.71 25.03 -2.31
CA PRO A 36 4.53 25.83 -3.52
C PRO A 36 4.61 24.97 -4.79
N ASP A 37 3.82 25.32 -5.79
CA ASP A 37 3.88 24.67 -7.10
C ASP A 37 5.26 24.83 -7.73
N GLY A 38 5.77 23.76 -8.34
CA GLY A 38 7.11 23.72 -8.94
C GLY A 38 8.26 23.67 -7.94
N SER A 39 7.99 23.70 -6.63
CA SER A 39 9.05 23.60 -5.61
C SER A 39 9.64 22.18 -5.52
N MET A 40 10.94 22.10 -5.22
CA MET A 40 11.62 20.83 -5.00
C MET A 40 11.04 20.06 -3.80
N GLN A 41 10.49 20.77 -2.82
CA GLN A 41 9.78 20.19 -1.69
C GLN A 41 8.50 19.48 -2.14
N LYS A 42 7.71 20.11 -3.02
CA LYS A 42 6.51 19.49 -3.58
C LYS A 42 6.84 18.26 -4.42
N VAL A 43 7.89 18.34 -5.24
CA VAL A 43 8.37 17.18 -6.03
C VAL A 43 8.77 16.04 -5.10
N ALA A 44 9.57 16.32 -4.06
CA ALA A 44 10.01 15.33 -3.09
C ALA A 44 8.85 14.70 -2.31
N PHE A 45 7.87 15.50 -1.91
CA PHE A 45 6.64 15.00 -1.29
C PHE A 45 5.88 14.05 -2.22
N LEU A 46 5.66 14.45 -3.47
CA LEU A 46 4.96 13.62 -4.45
C LEU A 46 5.72 12.34 -4.79
N GLU A 47 7.05 12.38 -4.83
CA GLU A 47 7.91 11.20 -5.00
C GLU A 47 7.69 10.21 -3.85
N GLY A 48 7.82 10.66 -2.61
CA GLY A 48 7.56 9.81 -1.44
C GLY A 48 6.14 9.26 -1.39
N PHE A 49 5.14 10.07 -1.75
CA PHE A 49 3.75 9.63 -1.85
C PHE A 49 3.57 8.53 -2.91
N SER A 50 4.18 8.70 -4.09
CA SER A 50 4.13 7.73 -5.18
C SER A 50 4.82 6.41 -4.81
N ASP A 51 5.99 6.48 -4.17
CA ASP A 51 6.74 5.31 -3.71
C ASP A 51 5.90 4.44 -2.76
N GLU A 52 5.26 5.06 -1.77
CA GLU A 52 4.43 4.32 -0.81
C GLU A 52 3.17 3.76 -1.48
N LYS A 53 2.55 4.52 -2.41
CA LYS A 53 1.42 4.03 -3.19
C LYS A 53 1.78 2.76 -3.97
N PHE A 54 2.94 2.76 -4.63
CA PHE A 54 3.43 1.60 -5.37
C PHE A 54 3.73 0.43 -4.43
N ALA A 55 4.40 0.68 -3.31
CA ALA A 55 4.69 -0.34 -2.30
C ALA A 55 3.40 -0.97 -1.73
N ALA A 56 2.38 -0.17 -1.44
CA ALA A 56 1.08 -0.64 -0.99
C ALA A 56 0.39 -1.52 -2.05
N GLY A 57 0.47 -1.13 -3.33
CA GLY A 57 -0.02 -1.95 -4.43
C GLY A 57 0.66 -3.33 -4.50
N ASN A 58 1.98 -3.39 -4.35
CA ASN A 58 2.71 -4.65 -4.32
C ASN A 58 2.33 -5.53 -3.13
N ARG A 59 2.11 -4.94 -1.94
CA ARG A 59 1.63 -5.66 -0.77
C ARG A 59 0.24 -6.27 -1.02
N ALA A 60 -0.69 -5.48 -1.55
CA ALA A 60 -2.03 -5.95 -1.89
C ALA A 60 -2.02 -7.08 -2.93
N LEU A 61 -1.18 -6.98 -3.96
CA LEU A 61 -1.01 -8.06 -4.95
C LEU A 61 -0.42 -9.33 -4.32
N ASN A 62 0.53 -9.19 -3.41
CA ASN A 62 1.09 -10.33 -2.68
C ASN A 62 0.04 -10.99 -1.78
N GLU A 63 -0.73 -10.21 -1.04
CA GLU A 63 -1.85 -10.70 -0.22
C GLU A 63 -2.89 -11.42 -1.07
N ALA A 64 -3.26 -10.87 -2.23
CA ALA A 64 -4.17 -11.52 -3.16
C ALA A 64 -3.64 -12.86 -3.68
N ARG A 65 -2.34 -12.95 -3.99
CA ARG A 65 -1.70 -14.22 -4.39
C ARG A 65 -1.71 -15.26 -3.28
N VAL A 66 -1.42 -14.85 -2.04
CA VAL A 66 -1.46 -15.73 -0.86
C VAL A 66 -2.89 -16.22 -0.62
N TYR A 67 -3.87 -15.32 -0.65
CA TYR A 67 -5.28 -15.68 -0.51
C TYR A 67 -5.71 -16.67 -1.60
N HIS A 68 -5.36 -16.38 -2.86
CA HIS A 68 -5.62 -17.28 -3.97
C HIS A 68 -5.02 -18.68 -3.72
N ALA A 69 -3.78 -18.77 -3.26
CA ALA A 69 -3.13 -20.04 -2.95
C ALA A 69 -3.84 -20.84 -1.84
N LEU A 70 -4.44 -20.18 -0.85
CA LEU A 70 -5.27 -20.82 0.17
C LEU A 70 -6.57 -21.37 -0.42
N THR A 71 -7.31 -20.54 -1.18
CA THR A 71 -8.56 -20.96 -1.83
C THR A 71 -8.37 -22.09 -2.85
N VAL A 72 -7.24 -22.12 -3.56
CA VAL A 72 -6.90 -23.19 -4.50
C VAL A 72 -6.43 -24.45 -3.78
N ARG A 73 -6.04 -24.38 -2.50
CA ARG A 73 -5.75 -25.57 -1.67
C ARG A 73 -6.99 -26.20 -1.08
N ASP A 74 -8.03 -25.41 -0.84
CA ASP A 74 -9.36 -25.93 -0.50
C ASP A 74 -9.98 -26.65 -1.70
N ALA A 75 -9.71 -26.23 -2.94
CA ALA A 75 -10.21 -26.92 -4.13
C ALA A 75 -9.81 -28.43 -4.24
N PRO A 76 -8.59 -28.89 -3.92
CA PRO A 76 -8.25 -30.31 -3.81
C PRO A 76 -9.01 -31.06 -2.73
N ILE A 77 -9.23 -30.43 -1.56
CA ILE A 77 -10.00 -31.05 -0.46
C ILE A 77 -11.47 -31.11 -0.85
N ASP A 78 -12.01 -30.04 -1.41
CA ASP A 78 -13.37 -29.95 -1.93
C ASP A 78 -13.58 -30.91 -3.11
N ARG A 79 -12.58 -31.10 -3.97
CA ARG A 79 -12.60 -32.08 -5.07
C ARG A 79 -12.56 -33.50 -4.53
N ALA A 80 -11.70 -33.80 -3.56
CA ALA A 80 -11.65 -35.11 -2.91
C ALA A 80 -12.96 -35.41 -2.14
N TRP A 81 -13.54 -34.40 -1.51
CA TRP A 81 -14.87 -34.50 -0.90
C TRP A 81 -15.95 -34.73 -1.96
N ALA A 82 -15.98 -33.95 -3.04
CA ALA A 82 -16.92 -34.14 -4.15
C ALA A 82 -16.81 -35.55 -4.78
N GLU A 83 -15.60 -36.06 -4.99
CA GLU A 83 -15.35 -37.42 -5.48
C GLU A 83 -15.80 -38.50 -4.48
N LYS A 84 -15.63 -38.27 -3.18
CA LYS A 84 -16.13 -39.16 -2.12
C LYS A 84 -17.66 -39.15 -2.03
N LEU A 85 -18.29 -37.99 -2.17
CA LEU A 85 -19.75 -37.84 -2.23
C LEU A 85 -20.31 -38.51 -3.50
N SER A 86 -19.67 -38.34 -4.66
CA SER A 86 -20.14 -38.85 -5.95
C SER A 86 -19.92 -40.35 -6.14
N SER A 87 -18.91 -40.94 -5.49
CA SER A 87 -18.64 -42.38 -5.53
C SER A 87 -19.57 -43.21 -4.64
N GLY A 88 -20.49 -42.57 -3.89
CA GLY A 88 -21.48 -43.24 -3.04
C GLY A 88 -20.87 -44.00 -1.86
N SER A 89 -19.59 -43.80 -1.56
CA SER A 89 -18.89 -44.49 -0.48
C SER A 89 -19.06 -43.72 0.84
N PHE A 90 -20.28 -43.75 1.36
CA PHE A 90 -20.56 -43.44 2.76
C PHE A 90 -20.76 -44.76 3.49
N ARG A 91 -19.67 -45.29 4.04
CA ARG A 91 -19.74 -46.31 5.09
C ARG A 91 -19.13 -45.72 6.35
#